data_AF-A0A1W1Y2V6-F1
#
_entry.id   AF-A0A1W1Y2V6-F1
#
_cell.length_a   1.000
_cell.length_b   1.000
_cell.length_c   1.000
_cell.angle_alpha   90.00
_cell.angle_beta   90.00
_cell.angle_gamma   90.00
#
_symmetry.space_group_name_H-M   'P 1'
#
loop_
_entity.id
_entity.type
_entity.pdbx_description
1 polymer ?
#
loop_
_entity_poly.entity_id
_entity_poly.type
_entity_poly.pdbx_seq_one_letter_code
_entity_poly.pdbx_strand_id
1 'polypeptide(L)'
;MMVSNMTDDQIDPPAMSLGKLAMRMFGATVAAVFFSGAAAGLFDAFGKEEQVKPAGWVIMGVFAALTLAAFWFAWVSARRYYRENGPLTPRARRATISAVVATAIGLLMGVWMSFASDAPEQPFDMAAGPLPSGVAAALIAVIVVVIAPITWFWHRNIDEHEEQSYRTGALAGLYFYSAVTPIWWLGNRGGFLPAVDGMTIYLATMAIWGAIWFRQRHL
;
A
#
# COMPACT_ATOMS: atom_id res chain seq x y z
N MET A 1 -52.68 36.85 -2.25
CA MET A 1 -51.44 36.32 -2.84
C MET A 1 -50.52 35.91 -1.70
N MET A 2 -50.48 34.63 -1.35
CA MET A 2 -49.47 34.06 -0.45
C MET A 2 -48.71 33.04 -1.27
N VAL A 3 -47.49 33.41 -1.66
CA VAL A 3 -46.54 32.50 -2.32
C VAL A 3 -46.00 31.60 -1.23
N SER A 4 -46.49 30.37 -1.19
CA SER A 4 -45.92 29.30 -0.40
C SER A 4 -44.55 28.98 -0.98
N ASN A 5 -43.48 29.41 -0.32
CA ASN A 5 -42.13 28.94 -0.58
C ASN A 5 -42.09 27.44 -0.25
N MET A 6 -42.28 26.60 -1.26
CA MET A 6 -41.75 25.25 -1.27
C MET A 6 -40.23 25.38 -1.21
N THR A 7 -39.68 25.35 0.00
CA THR A 7 -38.32 24.90 0.20
C THR A 7 -38.29 23.46 -0.27
N ASP A 8 -37.69 23.24 -1.44
CA ASP A 8 -37.14 21.96 -1.84
C ASP A 8 -36.41 21.41 -0.60
N ASP A 9 -37.00 20.38 0.03
CA ASP A 9 -36.25 19.47 0.86
C ASP A 9 -35.22 18.84 -0.08
N GLN A 10 -34.05 19.48 -0.20
CA GLN A 10 -32.86 18.80 -0.68
C GLN A 10 -32.66 17.64 0.28
N ILE A 11 -33.17 16.47 -0.13
CA ILE A 11 -32.80 15.19 0.45
C ILE A 11 -31.31 15.07 0.11
N ASP A 12 -30.47 15.58 1.00
CA ASP A 12 -29.05 15.35 0.93
C ASP A 12 -28.87 13.83 0.79
N PRO A 13 -28.18 13.36 -0.27
CA PRO A 13 -27.96 11.95 -0.44
C PRO A 13 -27.36 11.42 0.87
N PRO A 14 -27.84 10.26 1.38
CA PRO A 14 -27.45 9.80 2.70
C PRO A 14 -25.93 9.78 2.79
N ALA A 15 -25.39 10.54 3.74
CA ALA A 15 -23.96 10.64 3.96
C ALA A 15 -23.40 9.22 4.00
N MET A 16 -22.45 8.90 3.10
CA MET A 16 -21.85 7.58 3.07
C MET A 16 -21.21 7.31 4.42
N SER A 17 -21.42 6.11 4.97
CA SER A 17 -20.74 5.74 6.21
C SER A 17 -19.22 5.81 6.02
N LEU A 18 -18.52 6.30 7.06
CA LEU A 18 -17.07 6.46 7.06
C LEU A 18 -16.32 5.19 6.65
N GLY A 19 -16.81 4.02 7.07
CA GLY A 19 -16.22 2.73 6.67
C GLY A 19 -16.34 2.44 5.17
N LYS A 20 -17.44 2.81 4.51
CA LYS A 20 -17.56 2.69 3.04
C LYS A 20 -16.57 3.61 2.32
N LEU A 21 -16.34 4.80 2.86
CA LEU A 21 -15.42 5.76 2.27
C LEU A 21 -13.95 5.32 2.45
N ALA A 22 -13.59 4.82 3.64
CA ALA A 22 -12.30 4.20 3.89
C ALA A 22 -12.06 2.98 2.97
N MET A 23 -13.06 2.12 2.79
CA MET A 23 -12.99 0.97 1.89
C MET A 23 -12.76 1.37 0.42
N ARG A 24 -13.41 2.44 -0.04
CA ARG A 24 -13.18 3.02 -1.36
C ARG A 24 -11.77 3.55 -1.53
N MET A 25 -11.24 4.25 -0.51
CA MET A 25 -9.85 4.73 -0.51
C MET A 25 -8.89 3.55 -0.62
N PHE A 26 -9.06 2.53 0.23
CA PHE A 26 -8.22 1.34 0.23
C PHE A 26 -8.26 0.61 -1.12
N GLY A 27 -9.46 0.35 -1.65
CA GLY A 27 -9.62 -0.29 -2.96
C GLY A 27 -8.95 0.50 -4.09
N ALA A 28 -9.02 1.83 -4.05
CA ALA A 28 -8.38 2.70 -5.02
C ALA A 28 -6.85 2.71 -4.90
N THR A 29 -6.32 2.68 -3.67
CA THR A 29 -4.87 2.56 -3.45
C THR A 29 -4.34 1.22 -3.92
N VAL A 30 -5.03 0.12 -3.62
CA VAL A 30 -4.66 -1.23 -4.12
C VAL A 30 -4.70 -1.26 -5.65
N ALA A 31 -5.76 -0.70 -6.26
CA ALA A 31 -5.85 -0.60 -7.71
C ALA A 31 -4.71 0.24 -8.31
N ALA A 32 -4.35 1.37 -7.68
CA ALA A 32 -3.24 2.21 -8.14
C ALA A 32 -1.91 1.46 -8.12
N VAL A 33 -1.61 0.73 -7.03
CA VAL A 33 -0.40 -0.10 -6.94
C VAL A 33 -0.41 -1.18 -8.02
N PHE A 34 -1.53 -1.90 -8.18
CA PHE A 34 -1.66 -2.95 -9.20
C PHE A 34 -1.45 -2.40 -10.63
N PHE A 35 -2.15 -1.33 -11.00
CA PHE A 35 -2.02 -0.75 -12.34
C PHE A 35 -0.65 -0.14 -12.58
N SER A 36 -0.01 0.45 -11.55
CA SER A 36 1.36 0.94 -11.67
C SER A 36 2.37 -0.20 -11.91
N GLY A 37 2.20 -1.33 -11.22
CA GLY A 37 3.05 -2.51 -11.42
C GLY A 37 2.84 -3.13 -12.81
N ALA A 38 1.59 -3.25 -13.24
CA ALA A 38 1.27 -3.73 -14.59
C ALA A 38 1.80 -2.80 -15.69
N ALA A 39 1.69 -1.48 -15.51
CA ALA A 39 2.28 -0.50 -16.41
C ALA A 39 3.80 -0.66 -16.48
N ALA A 40 4.49 -0.73 -15.34
CA ALA A 40 5.94 -0.91 -15.28
C ALA A 40 6.39 -2.20 -15.98
N GLY A 41 5.68 -3.31 -15.77
CA GLY A 41 5.96 -4.58 -16.47
C GLY A 41 5.75 -4.51 -17.98
N LEU A 42 4.72 -3.79 -18.44
CA LEU A 42 4.49 -3.55 -19.87
C LEU A 42 5.57 -2.65 -20.48
N PHE A 43 6.01 -1.61 -19.76
CA PHE A 43 7.11 -0.75 -20.19
C PHE A 43 8.40 -1.55 -20.40
N ASP A 44 8.75 -2.45 -19.47
CA ASP A 44 9.92 -3.31 -19.62
C ASP A 44 9.76 -4.30 -20.80
N ALA A 45 8.60 -4.95 -20.91
CA ALA A 45 8.34 -5.90 -22.00
C ALA A 45 8.46 -5.23 -23.38
N PHE A 46 7.92 -4.02 -23.55
CA PHE A 46 8.01 -3.28 -24.81
C PHE A 46 9.38 -2.64 -25.04
N GLY A 47 10.14 -2.34 -23.98
CA GLY A 47 11.53 -1.86 -24.10
C GLY A 47 12.48 -2.89 -24.73
N LYS A 48 12.09 -4.18 -24.74
CA LYS A 48 12.82 -5.29 -25.35
C LYS A 48 12.44 -5.55 -26.82
N GLU A 49 11.39 -4.91 -27.34
CA GLU A 49 10.97 -5.05 -28.74
C GLU A 49 11.64 -3.98 -29.62
N GLU A 50 12.18 -4.37 -30.79
CA GLU A 50 12.74 -3.41 -31.77
C GLU A 50 11.68 -2.45 -32.32
N GLN A 51 10.42 -2.90 -32.42
CA GLN A 51 9.30 -2.08 -32.88
C GLN A 51 8.02 -2.42 -32.14
N VAL A 52 7.62 -1.53 -31.24
CA VAL A 52 6.37 -1.65 -30.49
C VAL A 52 5.18 -1.44 -31.44
N LYS A 53 4.30 -2.45 -31.54
CA LYS A 53 3.07 -2.37 -32.34
C LYS A 53 2.18 -1.22 -31.82
N PRO A 54 1.38 -0.55 -32.66
CA PRO A 54 0.44 0.49 -32.22
C PRO A 54 -0.49 0.05 -31.08
N ALA A 55 -0.87 -1.23 -31.05
CA ALA A 55 -1.66 -1.82 -29.97
C ALA A 55 -0.95 -1.79 -28.60
N GLY A 56 0.38 -1.93 -28.58
CA GLY A 56 1.17 -1.87 -27.34
C GLY A 56 1.10 -0.49 -26.68
N TRP A 57 1.21 0.58 -27.48
CA TRP A 57 1.04 1.96 -27.01
C TRP A 57 -0.36 2.22 -26.46
N VAL A 58 -1.40 1.66 -27.09
CA VAL A 58 -2.78 1.77 -26.59
C VAL A 58 -2.92 1.07 -25.23
N ILE A 59 -2.39 -0.15 -25.09
CA ILE A 59 -2.45 -0.91 -23.82
C ILE A 59 -1.72 -0.15 -22.71
N MET A 60 -0.51 0.37 -22.98
CA MET A 60 0.21 1.22 -22.02
C MET A 60 -0.59 2.47 -21.64
N GLY A 61 -1.19 3.15 -22.62
CA GLY A 61 -2.03 4.32 -22.38
C GLY A 61 -3.21 3.99 -21.47
N VAL A 62 -3.85 2.83 -21.64
CA VAL A 62 -4.93 2.36 -20.77
C VAL A 62 -4.44 2.13 -19.34
N PHE A 63 -3.33 1.41 -19.14
CA PHE A 63 -2.79 1.18 -17.79
C PHE A 63 -2.32 2.47 -17.09
N ALA A 64 -1.73 3.39 -17.84
CA ALA A 64 -1.37 4.71 -17.33
C ALA A 64 -2.62 5.51 -16.91
N ALA A 65 -3.66 5.51 -17.75
CA ALA A 65 -4.93 6.16 -17.43
C ALA A 65 -5.63 5.54 -16.22
N LEU A 66 -5.64 4.21 -16.11
CA LEU A 66 -6.19 3.49 -14.94
C LEU A 66 -5.42 3.80 -13.66
N THR A 67 -4.09 3.90 -13.74
CA THR A 67 -3.23 4.29 -12.62
C THR A 67 -3.57 5.72 -12.16
N LEU A 68 -3.63 6.68 -13.08
CA LEU A 68 -3.98 8.07 -12.79
C LEU A 68 -5.41 8.20 -12.24
N ALA A 69 -6.37 7.46 -12.81
CA ALA A 69 -7.74 7.43 -12.33
C ALA A 69 -7.85 6.87 -10.91
N ALA A 70 -7.09 5.81 -10.60
CA ALA A 70 -7.04 5.24 -9.26
C ALA A 70 -6.43 6.20 -8.23
N PHE A 71 -5.32 6.88 -8.57
CA PHE A 71 -4.74 7.91 -7.72
C PHE A 71 -5.67 9.11 -7.53
N TRP A 72 -6.31 9.58 -8.60
CA TRP A 72 -7.29 10.66 -8.54
C TRP A 72 -8.46 10.28 -7.63
N PHE A 73 -8.99 9.07 -7.78
CA PHE A 73 -10.10 8.59 -6.97
C PHE A 73 -9.72 8.40 -5.50
N ALA A 74 -8.52 7.88 -5.22
CA ALA A 74 -7.96 7.79 -3.87
C ALA A 74 -7.82 9.19 -3.24
N TRP A 75 -7.31 10.17 -4.00
CA TRP A 75 -7.16 11.55 -3.57
C TRP A 75 -8.49 12.24 -3.27
N VAL A 76 -9.48 12.14 -4.17
CA VAL A 76 -10.81 12.72 -3.99
C VAL A 76 -11.50 12.08 -2.79
N SER A 77 -11.37 10.76 -2.63
CA SER A 77 -11.92 10.04 -1.48
C SER A 77 -11.25 10.49 -0.18
N ALA A 78 -9.92 10.58 -0.14
CA ALA A 78 -9.18 11.09 1.01
C ALA A 78 -9.62 12.51 1.40
N ARG A 79 -9.77 13.42 0.43
CA ARG A 79 -10.27 14.78 0.68
C ARG A 79 -11.66 14.78 1.29
N ARG A 80 -12.57 13.91 0.82
CA ARG A 80 -13.91 13.77 1.41
C ARG A 80 -13.84 13.21 2.83
N TYR A 81 -13.03 12.17 3.06
CA TYR A 81 -12.81 11.58 4.38
C TYR A 81 -12.41 12.64 5.42
N TYR A 82 -11.42 13.47 5.10
CA TYR A 82 -10.94 14.49 6.05
C TYR A 82 -11.90 15.67 6.21
N ARG A 83 -12.71 15.99 5.18
CA ARG A 83 -13.73 17.02 5.29
C ARG A 83 -14.87 16.59 6.23
N GLU A 84 -15.27 15.33 6.17
CA GLU A 84 -16.39 14.78 6.94
C GLU A 84 -16.02 14.46 8.39
N ASN A 85 -14.77 14.09 8.68
CA ASN A 85 -14.29 13.80 10.04
C ASN A 85 -13.85 15.04 10.85
N GLY A 86 -13.83 16.23 10.23
CA GLY A 86 -13.32 17.43 10.85
C GLY A 86 -11.80 17.44 11.05
N PRO A 87 -11.25 18.50 11.68
CA PRO A 87 -9.81 18.65 11.87
C PRO A 87 -9.26 17.57 12.79
N LEU A 88 -8.14 16.95 12.38
CA LEU A 88 -7.42 15.98 13.20
C LEU A 88 -6.88 16.62 14.48
N THR A 89 -6.92 15.88 15.59
CA THR A 89 -6.22 16.28 16.81
C THR A 89 -4.71 16.40 16.53
N PRO A 90 -3.95 17.22 17.29
CA PRO A 90 -2.52 17.38 17.06
C PRO A 90 -1.73 16.07 17.09
N ARG A 91 -2.16 15.11 17.91
CA ARG A 91 -1.57 13.75 17.99
C ARG A 91 -1.90 12.93 16.74
N ALA A 92 -3.18 12.83 16.37
CA ALA A 92 -3.61 12.13 15.16
C ALA A 92 -2.98 12.72 13.88
N ARG A 93 -2.78 14.04 13.84
CA ARG A 93 -2.08 14.73 12.75
C ARG A 93 -0.62 14.30 12.65
N ARG A 94 0.11 14.22 13.78
CA ARG A 94 1.51 13.75 13.79
C ARG A 94 1.62 12.29 13.34
N ALA A 95 0.75 11.42 13.84
CA ALA A 95 0.68 10.02 13.42
C ALA A 95 0.40 9.89 11.91
N THR A 96 -0.55 10.67 11.39
CA THR A 96 -0.86 10.72 9.94
C THR A 96 0.32 11.20 9.12
N ILE A 97 1.03 12.26 9.56
CA ILE A 97 2.24 12.76 8.88
C ILE A 97 3.33 11.68 8.87
N SER A 98 3.58 10.99 9.98
CA SER A 98 4.55 9.89 10.04
C SER A 98 4.19 8.76 9.06
N ALA A 99 2.91 8.40 8.96
CA ALA A 99 2.44 7.40 8.00
C ALA A 99 2.65 7.87 6.55
N VAL A 100 2.30 9.12 6.22
CA VAL A 100 2.50 9.70 4.88
C VAL A 100 3.99 9.75 4.52
N VAL A 101 4.85 10.16 5.45
CA VAL A 101 6.31 10.19 5.24
C VAL A 101 6.86 8.79 5.02
N ALA A 102 6.43 7.80 5.82
CA ALA A 102 6.84 6.41 5.63
C ALA A 102 6.38 5.85 4.27
N THR A 103 5.15 6.14 3.84
CA THR A 103 4.65 5.78 2.51
C THR A 103 5.48 6.44 1.40
N ALA A 104 5.79 7.73 1.52
CA ALA A 104 6.62 8.44 0.55
C ALA A 104 8.03 7.86 0.44
N ILE A 105 8.66 7.53 1.58
CA ILE A 105 9.98 6.87 1.60
C ILE A 105 9.89 5.51 0.92
N GLY A 106 8.88 4.69 1.23
CA GLY A 106 8.69 3.38 0.60
C GLY A 106 8.52 3.48 -0.92
N LEU A 107 7.74 4.45 -1.40
CA LEU A 107 7.58 4.71 -2.83
C LEU A 107 8.91 5.13 -3.48
N LEU A 108 9.65 6.05 -2.86
CA LEU A 108 10.96 6.48 -3.35
C LEU A 108 11.97 5.33 -3.39
N MET A 109 11.97 4.47 -2.37
CA MET A 109 12.82 3.27 -2.34
C MET A 109 12.44 2.30 -3.46
N GLY A 110 11.15 2.06 -3.68
CA GLY A 110 10.69 1.19 -4.78
C GLY A 110 11.08 1.72 -6.16
N VAL A 111 10.90 3.03 -6.38
CA VAL A 111 11.31 3.71 -7.62
C VAL A 111 12.83 3.63 -7.80
N TRP A 112 13.60 3.92 -6.75
CA TRP A 112 15.06 3.79 -6.79
C TRP A 112 15.49 2.37 -7.14
N MET A 113 14.92 1.37 -6.47
CA MET A 113 15.24 -0.04 -6.70
C MET A 113 14.99 -0.43 -8.16
N SER A 114 13.89 0.03 -8.75
CA SER A 114 13.59 -0.21 -10.18
C SER A 114 14.65 0.34 -11.14
N PHE A 115 15.42 1.36 -10.77
CA PHE A 115 16.52 1.88 -11.58
C PHE A 115 17.88 1.25 -11.25
N ALA A 116 18.00 0.67 -10.06
CA ALA A 116 19.27 0.19 -9.52
C ALA A 116 19.47 -1.32 -9.66
N SER A 117 18.41 -2.08 -9.93
CA SER A 117 18.47 -3.49 -10.30
C SER A 117 18.59 -3.64 -11.81
N ASP A 118 19.37 -4.63 -12.27
CA ASP A 118 19.19 -5.16 -13.62
C ASP A 118 17.73 -5.65 -13.76
N ALA A 119 17.08 -5.34 -14.88
CA ALA A 119 15.65 -5.56 -15.04
C ALA A 119 15.28 -7.04 -14.77
N PRO A 120 14.34 -7.32 -13.84
CA PRO A 120 13.97 -8.70 -13.53
C PRO A 120 13.33 -9.38 -14.74
N GLU A 121 13.60 -10.68 -14.94
CA GLU A 121 12.99 -11.45 -16.04
C GLU A 121 11.50 -11.71 -15.81
N GLN A 122 11.01 -11.59 -14.56
CA GLN A 122 9.60 -11.75 -14.22
C GLN A 122 9.05 -10.63 -13.31
N PRO A 123 7.75 -10.31 -13.39
CA PRO A 123 7.10 -9.22 -12.62
C PRO A 123 7.20 -9.32 -11.09
N PHE A 124 7.57 -10.49 -10.55
CA PHE A 124 7.73 -10.73 -9.11
C PHE A 124 9.17 -11.01 -8.69
N ASP A 125 10.11 -10.96 -9.63
CA ASP A 125 11.53 -11.27 -9.41
C ASP A 125 12.33 -10.06 -8.88
N MET A 126 11.66 -8.90 -8.75
CA MET A 126 12.16 -7.70 -8.03
C MET A 126 12.64 -8.00 -6.60
N ALA A 127 12.20 -9.12 -6.01
CA ALA A 127 12.58 -9.59 -4.68
C ALA A 127 13.65 -10.69 -4.66
N ALA A 128 14.01 -11.27 -5.81
CA ALA A 128 14.81 -12.51 -5.87
C ALA A 128 16.19 -12.34 -6.53
N GLY A 129 16.41 -11.29 -7.33
CA GLY A 129 17.75 -10.94 -7.85
C GLY A 129 18.69 -10.36 -6.78
N PRO A 130 20.00 -10.64 -6.82
CA PRO A 130 20.97 -10.04 -5.90
C PRO A 130 21.08 -8.54 -6.12
N LEU A 131 20.83 -7.75 -5.08
CA LEU A 131 21.02 -6.30 -5.11
C LEU A 131 22.51 -5.93 -5.15
N PRO A 132 22.90 -4.87 -5.90
CA PRO A 132 24.23 -4.30 -5.77
C PRO A 132 24.53 -3.94 -4.31
N SER A 133 25.72 -4.29 -3.83
CA SER A 133 26.08 -4.15 -2.41
C SER A 133 25.90 -2.73 -1.86
N GLY A 134 26.21 -1.71 -2.67
CA GLY A 134 25.99 -0.31 -2.31
C GLY A 134 24.51 0.07 -2.15
N VAL A 135 23.64 -0.47 -3.01
CA VAL A 135 22.19 -0.26 -2.93
C VAL A 135 21.63 -0.95 -1.68
N ALA A 136 22.02 -2.21 -1.45
CA ALA A 136 21.62 -2.95 -0.25
C ALA A 136 22.05 -2.23 1.03
N ALA A 137 23.30 -1.75 1.11
CA ALA A 137 23.81 -0.99 2.25
C ALA A 137 23.02 0.31 2.48
N ALA A 138 22.68 1.04 1.41
CA ALA A 138 21.86 2.24 1.50
C ALA A 138 20.44 1.95 1.99
N LEU A 139 19.78 0.90 1.50
CA LEU A 139 18.45 0.49 1.93
C LEU A 139 18.45 0.08 3.41
N ILE A 140 19.47 -0.67 3.85
CA ILE A 140 19.66 -1.03 5.26
C ILE A 140 19.82 0.23 6.11
N ALA A 141 20.64 1.18 5.68
CA ALA A 141 20.83 2.45 6.38
C ALA A 141 19.52 3.24 6.49
N VAL A 142 18.72 3.31 5.43
CA VAL A 142 17.39 3.95 5.45
C VAL A 142 16.46 3.24 6.44
N ILE A 143 16.42 1.92 6.46
CA ILE A 143 15.59 1.15 7.40
C ILE A 143 15.96 1.48 8.85
N VAL A 144 17.26 1.41 9.17
CA VAL A 144 17.75 1.56 10.55
C VAL A 144 17.70 3.01 11.01
N VAL A 145 18.10 3.97 10.17
CA VAL A 145 18.29 5.38 10.56
C VAL A 145 17.02 6.21 10.33
N VAL A 146 16.13 5.79 9.44
CA VAL A 146 14.94 6.57 9.07
C VAL A 146 13.66 5.83 9.46
N ILE A 147 13.44 4.62 8.94
CA ILE A 147 12.16 3.92 9.14
C ILE A 147 11.95 3.54 10.61
N ALA A 148 12.93 2.88 11.25
CA ALA A 148 12.79 2.45 12.64
C ALA A 148 12.52 3.63 13.61
N PRO A 149 13.24 4.78 13.52
CA PRO A 149 12.91 5.95 14.31
C PRO A 149 11.52 6.53 14.00
N ILE A 150 11.12 6.62 12.72
CA ILE A 150 9.76 7.09 12.36
C ILE A 150 8.70 6.18 12.97
N THR A 151 8.86 4.86 12.91
CA THR A 151 7.94 3.89 13.51
C THR A 151 7.87 4.07 15.03
N TRP A 152 9.00 4.27 15.69
CA TRP A 152 9.05 4.56 17.13
C TRP A 152 8.33 5.87 17.48
N PHE A 153 8.59 6.94 16.72
CA PHE A 153 7.90 8.22 16.91
C PHE A 153 6.40 8.10 16.65
N TRP A 154 5.99 7.34 15.64
CA TRP A 154 4.58 7.08 15.36
C TRP A 154 3.92 6.41 16.57
N HIS A 155 4.51 5.32 17.09
CA HIS A 155 4.03 4.61 18.29
C HIS A 155 3.87 5.49 19.53
N ARG A 156 4.75 6.49 19.70
CA ARG A 156 4.64 7.46 20.81
C ARG A 156 3.47 8.43 20.68
N ASN A 157 2.92 8.61 19.47
CA ASN A 157 1.93 9.64 19.16
C ASN A 157 0.55 9.10 18.79
N ILE A 158 0.40 7.78 18.61
CA ILE A 158 -0.90 7.17 18.32
C ILE A 158 -1.85 7.29 19.52
N ASP A 159 -3.15 7.27 19.24
CA ASP A 159 -4.18 7.18 20.26
C ASP A 159 -4.49 5.73 20.64
N GLU A 160 -5.28 5.54 21.71
CA GLU A 160 -5.60 4.21 22.26
C GLU A 160 -6.37 3.34 21.24
N HIS A 161 -7.21 3.94 20.40
CA HIS A 161 -7.97 3.23 19.38
C HIS A 161 -7.07 2.72 18.23
N GLU A 162 -6.13 3.56 17.79
CA GLU A 162 -5.10 3.22 16.81
C GLU A 162 -4.12 2.18 17.35
N GLU A 163 -3.74 2.28 18.63
CA GLU A 163 -2.90 1.31 19.32
C GLU A 163 -3.57 -0.06 19.41
N GLN A 164 -4.85 -0.11 19.78
CA GLN A 164 -5.60 -1.37 19.83
C GLN A 164 -5.70 -2.01 18.43
N SER A 165 -6.02 -1.22 17.42
CA SER A 165 -6.08 -1.68 16.02
C SER A 165 -4.72 -2.24 15.56
N TYR A 166 -3.64 -1.52 15.88
CA TYR A 166 -2.27 -1.93 15.57
C TYR A 166 -1.92 -3.24 16.27
N ARG A 167 -2.19 -3.34 17.57
CA ARG A 167 -1.86 -4.51 18.39
C ARG A 167 -2.57 -5.76 17.89
N THR A 168 -3.86 -5.67 17.57
CA THR A 168 -4.61 -6.81 17.04
C THR A 168 -4.03 -7.28 15.71
N GLY A 169 -3.75 -6.35 14.79
CA GLY A 169 -3.12 -6.68 13.52
C GLY A 169 -1.73 -7.30 13.70
N ALA A 170 -0.89 -6.72 14.57
CA ALA A 170 0.46 -7.19 14.82
C ALA A 170 0.48 -8.59 15.45
N LEU A 171 -0.45 -8.89 16.38
CA LEU A 171 -0.60 -10.22 16.97
C LEU A 171 -1.02 -11.25 15.92
N ALA A 172 -1.96 -10.91 15.03
CA ALA A 172 -2.37 -11.81 13.97
C ALA A 172 -1.25 -12.06 12.95
N GLY A 173 -0.49 -11.03 12.58
CA GLY A 173 0.71 -11.18 11.75
C GLY A 173 1.76 -12.07 12.43
N LEU A 174 2.01 -11.86 13.72
CA LEU A 174 2.94 -12.69 14.50
C LEU A 174 2.49 -14.15 14.51
N TYR A 175 1.21 -14.44 14.78
CA TYR A 175 0.68 -15.79 14.76
C TYR A 175 0.80 -16.45 13.39
N PHE A 176 0.53 -15.70 12.31
CA PHE A 176 0.74 -16.19 10.96
C PHE A 176 2.21 -16.54 10.72
N TYR A 177 3.13 -15.62 11.02
CA TYR A 177 4.57 -15.84 10.83
C TYR A 177 5.09 -17.03 11.64
N SER A 178 4.69 -17.12 12.91
CA SER A 178 5.07 -18.20 13.82
C SER A 178 4.52 -19.56 13.40
N ALA A 179 3.39 -19.62 12.70
CA ALA A 179 2.84 -20.87 12.17
C ALA A 179 3.44 -21.23 10.81
N VAL A 180 3.44 -20.30 9.86
CA VAL A 180 3.84 -20.56 8.47
C VAL A 180 5.32 -20.87 8.35
N THR A 181 6.19 -20.14 9.06
CA THR A 181 7.63 -20.33 8.97
C THR A 181 8.07 -21.77 9.29
N PRO A 182 7.72 -22.36 10.45
CA PRO A 182 8.09 -23.75 10.74
C PRO A 182 7.38 -24.77 9.85
N ILE A 183 6.11 -24.54 9.48
CA ILE A 183 5.38 -25.44 8.57
C ILE A 183 6.08 -25.50 7.22
N TRP A 184 6.46 -24.35 6.66
CA TRP A 184 7.16 -24.29 5.38
C TRP A 184 8.55 -24.91 5.46
N TRP A 185 9.28 -24.62 6.53
CA TRP A 185 10.59 -25.21 6.76
C TRP A 185 10.52 -26.74 6.84
N LEU A 186 9.58 -27.29 7.61
CA LEU A 186 9.35 -28.75 7.68
C LEU A 186 8.91 -29.32 6.34
N GLY A 187 8.00 -28.63 5.62
CA GLY A 187 7.52 -29.04 4.31
C GLY A 187 8.66 -29.13 3.28
N ASN A 188 9.58 -28.17 3.28
CA ASN A 188 10.80 -28.21 2.46
C ASN A 188 11.69 -29.40 2.86
N ARG A 189 11.96 -29.60 4.17
CA ARG A 189 12.76 -30.74 4.64
C ARG A 189 12.14 -32.11 4.32
N GLY A 190 10.81 -32.17 4.24
CA GLY A 190 10.07 -33.36 3.83
C GLY A 190 9.94 -33.55 2.32
N GLY A 191 10.43 -32.62 1.50
CA GLY A 191 10.30 -32.67 0.03
C GLY A 191 8.92 -32.31 -0.50
N PHE A 192 8.04 -31.72 0.31
CA PHE A 192 6.67 -31.32 -0.07
C PHE A 192 6.59 -29.90 -0.64
N LEU A 193 7.53 -29.02 -0.29
CA LEU A 193 7.53 -27.61 -0.64
C LEU A 193 8.89 -27.18 -1.21
N PRO A 194 8.94 -26.12 -2.04
CA PRO A 194 10.20 -25.55 -2.50
C PRO A 194 10.97 -24.85 -1.36
N ALA A 195 12.19 -24.42 -1.69
CA ALA A 195 13.00 -23.60 -0.80
C ALA A 195 12.22 -22.37 -0.30
N VAL A 196 12.40 -22.04 0.98
CA VAL A 196 11.73 -20.90 1.61
C VAL A 196 12.31 -19.61 1.06
N ASP A 197 11.45 -18.80 0.44
CA ASP A 197 11.75 -17.38 0.23
C ASP A 197 11.28 -16.58 1.46
N GLY A 198 12.25 -16.06 2.21
CA GLY A 198 11.98 -15.24 3.41
C GLY A 198 11.23 -13.95 3.09
N MET A 199 11.44 -13.36 1.90
CA MET A 199 10.74 -12.14 1.51
C MET A 199 9.26 -12.40 1.27
N THR A 200 8.91 -13.51 0.62
CA THR A 200 7.52 -13.94 0.44
C THR A 200 6.80 -14.10 1.79
N ILE A 201 7.41 -14.77 2.77
CA ILE A 201 6.79 -14.93 4.10
C ILE A 201 6.64 -13.58 4.81
N TYR A 202 7.65 -12.70 4.71
CA TYR A 202 7.60 -11.36 5.27
C TYR A 202 6.46 -10.53 4.65
N LEU A 203 6.33 -10.51 3.32
CA LEU A 203 5.29 -9.76 2.62
C LEU A 203 3.89 -10.30 2.95
N ALA A 204 3.71 -11.62 3.01
CA ALA A 204 2.46 -12.22 3.43
C ALA A 204 2.08 -11.85 4.87
N THR A 205 3.07 -11.81 5.77
CA THR A 205 2.91 -11.38 7.16
C THR A 205 2.46 -9.92 7.24
N MET A 206 3.13 -9.03 6.49
CA MET A 206 2.79 -7.61 6.43
C MET A 206 1.40 -7.39 5.83
N ALA A 207 0.99 -8.19 4.84
CA ALA A 207 -0.34 -8.13 4.24
C ALA A 207 -1.44 -8.50 5.25
N ILE A 208 -1.24 -9.57 6.04
CA ILE A 208 -2.19 -10.00 7.07
C ILE A 208 -2.29 -8.97 8.19
N TRP A 209 -1.15 -8.48 8.66
CA TRP A 209 -1.12 -7.43 9.67
C TRP A 209 -1.84 -6.17 9.17
N GLY A 210 -1.50 -5.68 7.99
CA GLY A 210 -2.12 -4.49 7.39
C GLY A 210 -3.63 -4.64 7.18
N ALA A 211 -4.09 -5.80 6.70
CA ALA A 211 -5.51 -6.07 6.46
C ALA A 211 -6.33 -6.06 7.77
N ILE A 212 -5.80 -6.69 8.82
CA ILE A 212 -6.49 -6.76 10.13
C ILE A 212 -6.46 -5.39 10.82
N TRP A 213 -5.34 -4.68 10.77
CA TRP A 213 -5.24 -3.30 11.25
C TRP A 213 -6.27 -2.40 10.54
N PHE A 214 -6.34 -2.46 9.21
CA PHE A 214 -7.26 -1.64 8.42
C PHE A 214 -8.71 -1.93 8.78
N ARG A 215 -9.06 -3.23 8.90
CA ARG A 215 -10.39 -3.65 9.34
C ARG A 215 -10.73 -3.06 10.70
N GLN A 216 -9.88 -3.24 11.71
CA GLN A 216 -10.18 -2.74 13.07
C GLN A 216 -10.26 -1.22 13.15
N ARG A 217 -9.50 -0.51 12.32
CA ARG A 217 -9.48 0.94 12.33
C ARG A 217 -10.71 1.56 11.65
N HIS A 218 -11.29 0.89 10.66
CA HIS A 218 -12.23 1.53 9.73
C HIS A 218 -13.56 0.79 9.50
N LEU A 219 -13.69 -0.49 9.90
CA LEU A 219 -14.86 -1.32 9.67
C LEU A 219 -15.50 -1.79 10.97
#